data_AF-A0A932QPA1-F1
#
_entry.id   AF-A0A932QPA1-F1
#
_cell.length_a   1.000
_cell.length_b   1.000
_cell.length_c   1.000
_cell.angle_alpha   90.00
_cell.angle_beta   90.00
_cell.angle_gamma   90.00
#
_symmetry.space_group_name_H-M   'P 1'
#
loop_
_entity.id
_entity.type
_entity.pdbx_description
1 polymer ?
#
loop_
_entity_poly.entity_id
_entity_poly.type
_entity_poly.pdbx_seq_one_letter_code
_entity_poly.pdbx_strand_id
1 'polypeptide(L)'
;MKKLVTAFFVVIGALILISAGVYFIPNPLGRYVVSEAKANGYLPYTPSEAYGLAMNTCTQCHTDERIKKYCERCGPPFIAVVPHMQSFIENYKLTKPNLKVHNITESQAVAIVQVWNAILGNWEKDFREQDIYKLIGDYPHLKALYKMPIKDRPIESALMNREDLKVGYMADMSKSQKMAPKNETGPKRENEHEHKP
;
A
#
# COMPACT_ATOMS: atom_id res chain seq x y z
N MET A 1 -29.67 -15.76 -42.22
CA MET A 1 -29.55 -14.70 -41.19
C MET A 1 -29.92 -15.18 -39.79
N LYS A 2 -31.14 -15.66 -39.51
CA LYS A 2 -31.53 -16.13 -38.16
C LYS A 2 -30.55 -17.13 -37.52
N LYS A 3 -30.14 -18.20 -38.23
CA LYS A 3 -29.19 -19.21 -37.72
C LYS A 3 -27.79 -18.66 -37.41
N LEU A 4 -27.34 -17.64 -38.14
CA LEU A 4 -26.06 -16.95 -37.92
C LEU A 4 -26.12 -16.06 -36.68
N VAL A 5 -27.25 -15.38 -36.48
CA VAL A 5 -27.51 -14.57 -35.28
C VAL A 5 -27.61 -15.47 -34.05
N THR A 6 -28.32 -16.61 -34.12
CA THR A 6 -28.40 -17.55 -33.00
C THR A 6 -27.03 -18.14 -32.65
N ALA A 7 -26.24 -18.53 -33.66
CA ALA A 7 -24.88 -19.05 -33.44
C ALA A 7 -23.97 -18.00 -32.76
N PHE A 8 -24.07 -16.74 -33.16
CA PHE A 8 -23.32 -15.64 -32.55
C PHE A 8 -23.66 -15.45 -31.07
N PHE A 9 -24.94 -15.43 -30.71
CA PHE A 9 -25.36 -15.34 -29.30
C PHE A 9 -24.97 -16.55 -28.46
N VAL A 10 -25.00 -17.76 -29.03
CA VAL A 10 -24.55 -18.98 -28.34
C VAL A 10 -23.04 -18.94 -28.08
N VAL A 11 -22.25 -18.50 -29.06
CA VAL A 11 -20.79 -18.36 -28.90
C VAL A 11 -20.45 -17.30 -27.84
N ILE A 12 -21.13 -16.15 -27.87
CA ILE A 12 -20.95 -15.11 -26.84
C ILE A 12 -21.37 -15.62 -25.46
N GLY A 13 -22.52 -16.29 -25.36
CA GLY A 13 -22.99 -16.87 -24.10
C GLY A 13 -22.01 -17.91 -23.53
N ALA A 14 -21.45 -18.76 -24.38
CA ALA A 14 -20.42 -19.72 -23.99
C ALA A 14 -19.13 -19.03 -23.53
N LEU A 15 -18.68 -17.97 -24.23
CA LEU A 15 -17.51 -17.18 -23.83
C LEU A 15 -17.72 -16.48 -22.48
N ILE A 16 -18.92 -15.94 -22.22
CA ILE A 16 -19.28 -15.34 -20.93
C ILE A 16 -19.27 -16.40 -19.82
N LEU A 17 -19.83 -17.58 -20.07
CA LEU A 17 -19.84 -18.68 -19.10
C LEU A 17 -18.44 -19.22 -18.79
N ILE A 18 -17.58 -19.34 -19.81
CA ILE A 18 -16.19 -19.78 -19.63
C ILE A 18 -15.40 -18.74 -18.83
N SER A 19 -15.52 -17.46 -19.18
CA SER A 19 -14.85 -16.37 -18.45
C SER A 19 -15.36 -16.23 -17.01
N ALA A 20 -16.66 -16.37 -16.78
CA ALA A 20 -17.23 -16.44 -15.44
C ALA A 20 -16.72 -17.67 -14.67
N GLY A 21 -16.66 -18.84 -15.30
CA GLY A 21 -16.09 -20.05 -14.70
C GLY A 21 -14.62 -19.88 -14.31
N VAL A 22 -13.82 -19.23 -15.15
CA VAL A 22 -12.41 -18.92 -14.84
C VAL A 22 -12.29 -17.98 -13.64
N TYR A 23 -13.20 -17.03 -13.49
CA TYR A 23 -13.18 -16.04 -12.40
C TYR A 23 -13.73 -16.58 -11.07
N PHE A 24 -14.86 -17.29 -11.08
CA PHE A 24 -15.58 -17.71 -9.87
C PHE A 24 -15.16 -19.08 -9.34
N ILE A 25 -14.58 -19.96 -10.18
CA ILE A 25 -14.12 -21.28 -9.73
C ILE A 25 -12.66 -21.15 -9.29
N PRO A 26 -12.29 -21.53 -8.05
CA PRO A 26 -10.91 -21.45 -7.58
C PRO A 26 -10.01 -22.43 -8.35
N ASN A 27 -9.41 -21.95 -9.43
CA ASN A 27 -8.52 -22.70 -10.29
C ASN A 27 -7.20 -21.93 -10.52
N PRO A 28 -6.07 -22.61 -10.84
CA PRO A 28 -4.77 -21.96 -11.01
C PRO A 28 -4.74 -20.87 -12.09
N LEU A 29 -5.46 -21.08 -13.20
CA LEU A 29 -5.53 -20.14 -14.31
C LEU A 29 -6.28 -18.85 -13.90
N GLY A 30 -7.41 -19.00 -13.21
CA GLY A 30 -8.19 -17.89 -12.66
C GLY A 30 -7.37 -17.04 -11.69
N ARG A 31 -6.61 -17.68 -10.79
CA ARG A 31 -5.70 -16.96 -9.88
C ARG A 31 -4.62 -16.17 -10.62
N TYR A 32 -4.05 -16.74 -11.68
CA TYR A 32 -3.07 -16.04 -12.51
C TYR A 32 -3.71 -14.84 -13.22
N VAL A 33 -4.87 -15.01 -13.85
CA VAL A 33 -5.60 -13.92 -14.53
C VAL A 33 -5.96 -12.80 -13.55
N VAL A 34 -6.48 -13.13 -12.36
CA VAL A 34 -6.81 -12.13 -11.33
C VAL A 34 -5.55 -11.43 -10.84
N SER A 35 -4.45 -12.16 -10.62
CA SER A 35 -3.17 -11.58 -10.22
C SER A 35 -2.63 -10.61 -11.27
N GLU A 36 -2.67 -10.99 -12.54
CA GLU A 36 -2.23 -10.17 -13.66
C GLU A 36 -3.13 -8.93 -13.81
N ALA A 37 -4.45 -9.10 -13.69
CA ALA A 37 -5.39 -7.99 -13.73
C ALA A 37 -5.12 -6.98 -12.60
N LYS A 38 -4.79 -7.44 -11.39
CA LYS A 38 -4.40 -6.58 -10.26
C LYS A 38 -3.05 -5.89 -10.47
N ALA A 39 -2.05 -6.61 -10.97
CA ALA A 39 -0.74 -6.05 -11.30
C ALA A 39 -0.86 -4.94 -12.35
N ASN A 40 -1.75 -5.10 -13.33
CA ASN A 40 -2.01 -4.08 -14.35
C ASN A 40 -3.01 -2.99 -13.90
N GLY A 41 -3.52 -3.05 -12.67
CA GLY A 41 -4.43 -2.03 -12.12
C GLY A 41 -5.89 -2.14 -12.53
N TYR A 42 -6.31 -3.20 -13.22
CA TYR A 42 -7.71 -3.43 -13.58
C TYR A 42 -8.59 -3.86 -12.41
N LEU A 43 -7.97 -4.45 -11.38
CA LEU A 43 -8.65 -4.87 -10.15
C LEU A 43 -7.92 -4.31 -8.93
N PRO A 44 -8.64 -3.85 -7.89
CA PRO A 44 -8.01 -3.41 -6.66
C PRO A 44 -7.50 -4.60 -5.83
N TYR A 45 -6.46 -4.36 -5.04
CA TYR A 45 -6.03 -5.27 -3.98
C TYR A 45 -6.92 -5.09 -2.75
N THR A 46 -7.30 -6.19 -2.11
CA THR A 46 -7.82 -6.13 -0.75
C THR A 46 -6.67 -5.85 0.24
N PRO A 47 -6.95 -5.34 1.46
CA PRO A 47 -5.91 -5.07 2.45
C PRO A 47 -5.06 -6.31 2.80
N SER A 48 -5.69 -7.49 2.91
CA SER A 48 -4.98 -8.74 3.20
C SER A 48 -4.05 -9.17 2.06
N GLU A 49 -4.49 -9.03 0.81
CA GLU A 49 -3.66 -9.36 -0.35
C GLU A 49 -2.52 -8.37 -0.52
N ALA A 50 -2.77 -7.08 -0.30
CA ALA A 50 -1.74 -6.05 -0.33
C ALA A 50 -0.68 -6.29 0.75
N TYR A 51 -1.09 -6.68 1.96
CA TYR A 51 -0.15 -7.06 3.02
C TYR A 51 0.73 -8.24 2.59
N GLY A 52 0.12 -9.32 2.08
CA GLY A 52 0.85 -10.48 1.58
C GLY A 52 1.82 -10.12 0.44
N LEU A 53 1.37 -9.28 -0.50
CA LEU A 53 2.21 -8.74 -1.57
C LEU A 53 3.41 -7.95 -1.01
N ALA A 54 3.18 -7.03 -0.08
CA ALA A 54 4.24 -6.22 0.53
C ALA A 54 5.28 -7.07 1.25
N MET A 55 4.84 -8.05 2.05
CA MET A 55 5.76 -8.98 2.72
C MET A 55 6.54 -9.81 1.70
N ASN A 56 5.86 -10.45 0.74
CA ASN A 56 6.50 -11.28 -0.28
C ASN A 56 7.49 -10.49 -1.16
N THR A 57 7.21 -9.21 -1.43
CA THR A 57 8.11 -8.35 -2.20
C THR A 57 9.33 -7.94 -1.38
N CYS A 58 9.13 -7.36 -0.20
CA CYS A 58 10.22 -6.77 0.57
C CYS A 58 11.13 -7.83 1.21
N THR A 59 10.60 -9.02 1.48
CA THR A 59 11.38 -10.14 2.07
C THR A 59 12.33 -10.82 1.10
N GLN A 60 12.25 -10.52 -0.20
CA GLN A 60 13.23 -10.96 -1.19
C GLN A 60 14.62 -10.37 -0.92
N CYS A 61 14.70 -9.23 -0.22
CA CYS A 61 15.94 -8.49 0.02
C CYS A 61 16.23 -8.21 1.50
N HIS A 62 15.21 -8.25 2.37
CA HIS A 62 15.31 -7.84 3.77
C HIS A 62 14.59 -8.83 4.69
N THR A 63 15.00 -8.93 5.95
CA THR A 63 14.21 -9.67 6.94
C THR A 63 13.00 -8.83 7.38
N ASP A 64 11.91 -9.48 7.81
CA ASP A 64 10.72 -8.81 8.37
C ASP A 64 11.09 -7.77 9.43
N GLU A 65 11.98 -8.16 10.34
CA GLU A 65 12.46 -7.29 11.42
C GLU A 65 13.18 -6.05 10.87
N ARG A 66 13.99 -6.20 9.82
CA ARG A 66 14.70 -5.08 9.19
C ARG A 66 13.73 -4.12 8.52
N ILE A 67 12.70 -4.63 7.85
CA ILE A 67 11.71 -3.78 7.17
C ILE A 67 10.89 -3.01 8.20
N LYS A 68 10.50 -3.67 9.30
CA LYS A 68 9.79 -3.08 10.43
C LYS A 68 10.58 -2.00 11.18
N LYS A 69 11.91 -2.05 11.12
CA LYS A 69 12.81 -1.04 11.70
C LYS A 69 13.01 0.19 10.80
N TYR A 70 12.36 0.24 9.62
CA TYR A 70 12.42 1.44 8.79
C TYR A 70 11.79 2.62 9.55
N CYS A 71 12.63 3.60 9.86
CA CYS A 71 12.25 4.74 10.69
C CYS A 71 11.36 5.70 9.90
N GLU A 72 10.15 5.92 10.38
CA GLU A 72 9.22 6.93 9.86
C GLU A 72 9.66 8.38 10.07
N ARG A 73 10.55 8.65 11.02
CA ARG A 73 11.00 10.02 11.33
C ARG A 73 12.16 10.51 10.47
N CYS A 74 13.04 9.60 10.07
CA CYS A 74 14.30 9.96 9.40
C CYS A 74 14.41 9.43 7.97
N GLY A 75 13.53 8.50 7.58
CA GLY A 75 13.48 7.98 6.22
C GLY A 75 12.70 8.93 5.29
N PRO A 76 13.05 8.99 4.00
CA PRO A 76 12.15 9.57 3.00
C PRO A 76 10.79 8.84 3.03
N PRO A 77 9.68 9.51 2.65
CA PRO A 77 8.38 8.88 2.63
C PRO A 77 8.41 7.69 1.67
N PHE A 78 7.77 6.59 2.05
CA PHE A 78 7.92 5.34 1.30
C PHE A 78 7.43 5.46 -0.15
N ILE A 79 6.41 6.30 -0.40
CA ILE A 79 5.92 6.64 -1.74
C ILE A 79 7.00 7.20 -2.68
N ALA A 80 8.01 7.89 -2.13
CA ALA A 80 9.14 8.43 -2.88
C ALA A 80 10.27 7.41 -3.05
N VAL A 81 10.33 6.37 -2.21
CA VAL A 81 11.38 5.34 -2.26
C VAL A 81 11.08 4.27 -3.30
N VAL A 82 9.81 3.87 -3.42
CA VAL A 82 9.40 2.72 -4.24
C VAL A 82 9.78 2.85 -5.73
N PRO A 83 9.65 4.02 -6.40
CA PRO A 83 10.15 4.18 -7.77
C PRO A 83 11.64 3.85 -7.89
N HIS A 84 12.46 4.30 -6.95
CA HIS A 84 13.90 4.04 -6.95
C HIS A 84 14.24 2.58 -6.62
N MET A 85 13.39 1.85 -5.89
CA MET A 85 13.57 0.41 -5.68
C MET A 85 13.52 -0.36 -7.00
N GLN A 86 12.69 0.04 -7.96
CA GLN A 86 12.62 -0.63 -9.26
C GLN A 86 13.95 -0.46 -10.02
N SER A 87 14.47 0.78 -10.12
CA SER A 87 15.78 1.03 -10.73
C SER A 87 16.91 0.31 -10.02
N PHE A 88 16.85 0.20 -8.69
CA PHE A 88 17.81 -0.58 -7.92
C PHE A 88 17.74 -2.07 -8.30
N ILE A 89 16.55 -2.67 -8.35
CA ILE A 89 16.36 -4.09 -8.69
C ILE A 89 16.89 -4.39 -10.10
N GLU A 90 16.64 -3.51 -11.07
CA GLU A 90 17.15 -3.65 -12.43
C GLU A 90 18.68 -3.70 -12.46
N ASN A 91 19.34 -2.73 -11.81
CA ASN A 91 20.80 -2.71 -11.70
C ASN A 91 21.34 -3.90 -10.88
N TYR A 92 20.60 -4.34 -9.86
CA TYR A 92 21.01 -5.45 -9.01
C TYR A 92 20.96 -6.79 -9.75
N LYS A 93 20.00 -6.98 -10.66
CA LYS A 93 19.93 -8.16 -11.54
C LYS A 93 21.12 -8.26 -12.47
N LEU A 94 21.63 -7.13 -12.98
CA LEU A 94 22.81 -7.09 -13.83
C LEU A 94 24.08 -7.53 -13.08
N THR A 95 24.17 -7.20 -11.79
CA THR A 95 25.36 -7.49 -10.96
C THR A 95 25.27 -8.83 -10.21
N LYS A 96 24.07 -9.39 -10.04
CA LYS A 96 23.82 -10.69 -9.39
C LYS A 96 22.81 -11.55 -10.19
N PRO A 97 23.25 -12.20 -11.28
CA PRO A 97 22.36 -12.89 -12.22
C PRO A 97 21.62 -14.10 -11.61
N ASN A 98 22.12 -14.67 -10.52
CA ASN A 98 21.52 -15.82 -9.85
C ASN A 98 20.41 -15.45 -8.85
N LEU A 99 20.20 -14.16 -8.58
CA LEU A 99 19.21 -13.71 -7.61
C LEU A 99 17.85 -13.47 -8.30
N LYS A 100 16.85 -14.26 -7.90
CA LYS A 100 15.49 -14.17 -8.42
C LYS A 100 14.69 -13.10 -7.67
N VAL A 101 14.97 -11.82 -7.95
CA VAL A 101 14.14 -10.71 -7.48
C VAL A 101 13.11 -10.37 -8.53
N HIS A 102 11.84 -10.32 -8.17
CA HIS A 102 10.77 -9.96 -9.08
C HIS A 102 10.59 -8.44 -9.13
N ASN A 103 10.34 -7.90 -10.32
CA ASN A 103 9.93 -6.49 -10.43
C ASN A 103 8.49 -6.35 -9.92
N ILE A 104 8.14 -5.12 -9.52
CA ILE A 104 6.77 -4.74 -9.20
C ILE A 104 6.25 -3.79 -10.27
N THR A 105 4.96 -3.87 -10.57
CA THR A 105 4.22 -2.89 -11.38
C THR A 105 3.91 -1.64 -10.54
N GLU A 106 3.49 -0.55 -11.19
CA GLU A 106 3.05 0.65 -10.46
C GLU A 106 1.83 0.37 -9.56
N SER A 107 0.85 -0.41 -10.02
CA SER A 107 -0.33 -0.75 -9.21
C SER A 107 0.05 -1.57 -7.97
N GLN A 108 1.03 -2.47 -8.10
CA GLN A 108 1.62 -3.16 -6.96
C GLN A 108 2.36 -2.18 -6.03
N ALA A 109 3.13 -1.25 -6.58
CA ALA A 109 3.79 -0.20 -5.80
C ALA A 109 2.78 0.60 -4.96
N VAL A 110 1.66 1.04 -5.55
CA VAL A 110 0.58 1.75 -4.84
C VAL A 110 0.02 0.92 -3.68
N ALA A 111 -0.19 -0.37 -3.87
CA ALA A 111 -0.68 -1.26 -2.80
C ALA A 111 0.36 -1.43 -1.68
N ILE A 112 1.62 -1.65 -2.04
CA ILE A 112 2.73 -1.84 -1.10
C ILE A 112 2.99 -0.56 -0.29
N VAL A 113 2.94 0.62 -0.92
CA VAL A 113 3.10 1.91 -0.23
C VAL A 113 2.05 2.09 0.86
N GLN A 114 0.77 1.82 0.54
CA GLN A 114 -0.30 1.94 1.52
C GLN A 114 -0.11 1.00 2.72
N VAL A 115 0.40 -0.22 2.51
CA VAL A 115 0.71 -1.16 3.61
C VAL A 115 1.79 -0.60 4.51
N TRP A 116 2.92 -0.17 3.95
CA TRP A 116 4.04 0.29 4.76
C TRP A 116 3.76 1.64 5.42
N ASN A 117 3.02 2.53 4.78
CA ASN A 117 2.55 3.76 5.41
C ASN A 117 1.64 3.44 6.62
N ALA A 118 0.73 2.48 6.50
CA ALA A 118 -0.13 2.06 7.61
C ALA A 118 0.64 1.43 8.78
N ILE A 119 1.65 0.62 8.48
CA ILE A 119 2.46 -0.09 9.49
C ILE A 119 3.42 0.85 10.19
N LEU A 120 4.15 1.65 9.41
CA LEU A 120 5.31 2.41 9.88
C LEU A 120 4.95 3.83 10.30
N GLY A 121 3.86 4.42 9.80
CA GLY A 121 3.50 5.81 10.10
C GLY A 121 4.35 6.86 9.34
N ASN A 122 5.13 6.44 8.34
CA ASN A 122 6.00 7.32 7.54
C ASN A 122 5.20 8.15 6.52
N TRP A 123 4.40 9.08 7.03
CA TRP A 123 3.56 9.94 6.22
C TRP A 123 4.34 11.11 5.64
N GLU A 124 3.84 11.59 4.51
CA GLU A 124 4.54 12.53 3.64
C GLU A 124 4.59 13.99 4.13
N LYS A 125 4.16 14.26 5.37
CA LYS A 125 3.78 15.61 5.84
C LYS A 125 4.95 16.58 6.01
N ASP A 126 6.14 16.07 6.31
CA ASP A 126 7.31 16.90 6.60
C ASP A 126 8.14 17.23 5.35
N PHE A 127 7.72 16.75 4.18
CA PHE A 127 8.42 16.92 2.91
C PHE A 127 7.70 17.93 2.02
N ARG A 128 8.46 18.77 1.31
CA ARG A 128 7.87 19.70 0.33
C ARG A 128 7.26 18.90 -0.80
N GLU A 129 6.03 19.24 -1.17
CA GLU A 129 5.30 18.56 -2.24
C GLU A 129 6.13 18.43 -3.54
N GLN A 130 6.79 19.50 -3.97
CA GLN A 130 7.62 19.50 -5.19
C GLN A 130 8.75 18.46 -5.15
N ASP A 131 9.33 18.20 -3.98
CA ASP A 131 10.41 17.22 -3.84
C ASP A 131 9.85 15.81 -3.91
N ILE A 132 8.67 15.57 -3.30
CA ILE A 132 7.97 14.30 -3.42
C ILE A 132 7.61 14.03 -4.88
N TYR A 133 7.02 15.00 -5.59
CA TYR A 133 6.67 14.83 -7.00
C TYR A 133 7.88 14.52 -7.88
N LYS A 134 9.01 15.17 -7.59
CA LYS A 134 10.28 14.91 -8.28
C LYS A 134 10.79 13.49 -8.02
N LEU A 135 10.71 13.01 -6.78
CA LEU A 135 11.14 11.66 -6.41
C LEU A 135 10.18 10.59 -6.93
N ILE A 136 8.88 10.88 -6.96
CA ILE A 136 7.90 9.97 -7.57
C ILE A 136 8.18 9.81 -9.07
N GLY A 137 8.57 10.86 -9.80
CA GLY A 137 8.89 10.76 -11.23
C GLY A 137 7.64 10.54 -12.09
N ASP A 138 7.72 9.70 -13.13
CA ASP A 138 6.65 9.52 -14.12
C ASP A 138 5.61 8.43 -13.75
N TYR A 139 5.31 8.31 -12.45
CA TYR A 139 4.37 7.32 -11.92
C TYR A 139 3.02 7.99 -11.54
N PRO A 140 2.03 8.01 -12.45
CA PRO A 140 0.78 8.74 -12.26
C PRO A 140 -0.10 8.19 -11.13
N HIS A 141 -0.16 6.88 -10.91
CA HIS A 141 -0.94 6.29 -9.82
C HIS A 141 -0.31 6.55 -8.45
N LEU A 142 1.03 6.61 -8.37
CA LEU A 142 1.70 7.04 -7.15
C LEU A 142 1.45 8.52 -6.86
N LYS A 143 1.48 9.39 -7.88
CA LYS A 143 1.08 10.80 -7.73
C LYS A 143 -0.38 10.94 -7.28
N ALA A 144 -1.28 10.13 -7.83
CA ALA A 144 -2.68 10.11 -7.43
C ALA A 144 -2.84 9.65 -5.97
N LEU A 145 -2.11 8.61 -5.55
CA LEU A 145 -2.09 8.15 -4.16
C LEU A 145 -1.59 9.25 -3.20
N TYR A 146 -0.54 9.97 -3.57
CA TYR A 146 0.00 11.07 -2.76
C TYR A 146 -1.08 12.13 -2.46
N LYS A 147 -1.85 12.51 -3.49
CA LYS A 147 -2.94 13.49 -3.36
C LYS A 147 -4.18 12.96 -2.65
N MET A 148 -4.34 11.64 -2.57
CA MET A 148 -5.47 11.01 -1.91
C MET A 148 -5.34 11.16 -0.38
N PRO A 149 -6.35 11.71 0.31
CA PRO A 149 -6.38 11.75 1.77
C PRO A 149 -6.30 10.34 2.36
N ILE A 150 -5.62 10.16 3.50
CA ILE A 150 -5.40 8.83 4.13
C ILE A 150 -6.72 8.07 4.34
N LYS A 151 -7.78 8.75 4.75
CA LYS A 151 -9.12 8.17 4.96
C LYS A 151 -9.72 7.54 3.69
N ASP A 152 -9.30 8.00 2.51
CA ASP A 152 -9.79 7.56 1.21
C ASP A 152 -8.84 6.52 0.58
N ARG A 153 -7.69 6.24 1.21
CA ARG A 153 -6.73 5.20 0.82
C ARG A 153 -7.19 3.85 1.39
N PRO A 154 -7.78 2.93 0.59
CA PRO A 154 -8.54 1.80 1.11
C PRO A 154 -7.69 0.77 1.88
N ILE A 155 -6.43 0.58 1.48
CA ILE A 155 -5.53 -0.35 2.16
C ILE A 155 -4.96 0.32 3.40
N GLU A 156 -4.52 1.57 3.28
CA GLU A 156 -3.87 2.30 4.38
C GLU A 156 -4.85 2.52 5.54
N SER A 157 -6.05 3.04 5.25
CA SER A 157 -7.10 3.28 6.25
C SER A 157 -7.57 2.00 6.96
N ALA A 158 -7.65 0.87 6.24
CA ALA A 158 -8.02 -0.41 6.81
C ALA A 158 -6.94 -0.99 7.75
N LEU A 159 -5.67 -0.70 7.49
CA LEU A 159 -4.54 -1.26 8.23
C LEU A 159 -3.97 -0.33 9.30
N MET A 160 -4.16 0.99 9.19
CA MET A 160 -3.48 1.97 10.05
C MET A 160 -3.84 1.86 11.54
N ASN A 161 -4.96 1.20 11.89
CA ASN A 161 -5.41 0.98 13.27
C ASN A 161 -5.13 -0.45 13.78
N ARG A 162 -4.43 -1.28 13.00
CA ARG A 162 -4.09 -2.66 13.38
C ARG A 162 -2.88 -2.68 14.31
N GLU A 163 -3.14 -2.76 15.61
CA GLU A 163 -2.10 -2.74 16.64
C GLU A 163 -1.14 -3.93 16.55
N ASP A 164 -1.63 -5.10 16.13
CA ASP A 164 -0.83 -6.30 15.92
C ASP A 164 0.23 -6.14 14.81
N LEU A 165 0.09 -5.12 13.97
CA LEU A 165 1.01 -4.80 12.89
C LEU A 165 1.96 -3.65 13.22
N LYS A 166 1.73 -2.88 14.31
CA LYS A 166 2.55 -1.71 14.66
C LYS A 166 3.92 -2.11 15.18
N VAL A 167 4.90 -1.25 14.92
CA VAL A 167 6.31 -1.47 15.24
C VAL A 167 6.94 -0.24 15.88
N GLY A 168 7.90 -0.46 16.79
CA GLY A 168 8.57 0.61 17.52
C GLY A 168 7.61 1.41 18.40
N TYR A 169 7.81 2.72 18.49
CA TYR A 169 7.04 3.60 19.38
C TYR A 169 5.52 3.62 19.07
N MET A 170 5.12 3.28 17.84
CA MET A 170 3.72 3.14 17.44
C MET A 170 3.01 1.98 18.17
N ALA A 171 3.75 0.93 18.56
CA ALA A 171 3.21 -0.16 19.38
C ALA A 171 2.95 0.28 20.83
N ASP A 172 3.69 1.28 21.32
CA ASP A 172 3.56 1.80 22.68
C ASP A 172 2.51 2.91 22.78
N MET A 173 2.26 3.66 21.70
CA MET A 173 1.15 4.64 21.64
C MET A 173 -0.23 3.97 21.73
N SER A 174 -0.44 2.80 21.13
CA SER A 174 -1.73 2.08 21.23
C SER A 174 -2.01 1.60 22.65
N LYS A 175 -0.97 1.11 23.35
CA LYS A 175 -1.04 0.76 24.77
C LYS A 175 -1.35 1.97 25.62
N SER A 176 -0.71 3.11 25.34
CA SER A 176 -0.92 4.36 26.06
C SER A 176 -2.32 4.95 25.84
N GLN A 177 -2.88 4.86 24.62
CA GLN A 177 -4.25 5.27 24.33
C GLN A 177 -5.31 4.34 24.95
N LYS A 178 -5.02 3.03 25.08
CA LYS A 178 -5.89 2.09 25.80
C LYS A 178 -5.88 2.27 27.31
N MET A 179 -4.81 2.84 27.87
CA MET A 179 -4.67 3.13 29.29
C MET A 179 -5.09 4.57 29.67
N ALA A 180 -5.39 5.42 28.69
CA ALA A 180 -5.91 6.76 28.96
C ALA A 180 -7.33 6.65 29.55
N PRO A 181 -7.57 7.12 30.79
CA PRO A 181 -8.91 7.17 31.33
C PRO A 181 -9.74 8.11 30.46
N LYS A 182 -10.88 7.62 29.95
CA LYS A 182 -11.94 8.49 29.44
C LYS A 182 -12.51 9.24 30.63
N ASN A 183 -11.92 10.37 31.00
CA ASN A 183 -12.56 11.29 31.93
C ASN A 183 -12.44 12.73 31.43
N GLU A 184 -13.63 13.26 31.23
CA GLU A 184 -13.98 14.66 31.13
C GLU A 184 -13.29 15.48 32.22
N THR A 185 -12.75 16.63 31.82
CA THR A 185 -12.63 17.94 32.50
C THR A 185 -11.30 18.58 32.12
N GLY A 186 -11.37 19.52 31.18
CA GLY A 186 -10.25 20.38 30.84
C GLY A 186 -9.89 21.28 32.04
N PRO A 187 -8.61 21.60 32.26
CA PRO A 187 -8.22 22.48 33.34
C PRO A 187 -8.68 23.91 33.01
N LYS A 188 -9.37 24.52 33.98
CA LYS A 188 -9.67 25.96 33.98
C LYS A 188 -8.33 26.71 33.93
N ARG A 189 -8.18 27.61 32.96
CA ARG A 189 -7.13 28.63 32.98
C ARG A 189 -7.46 29.61 34.11
N GLU A 190 -6.70 29.58 35.19
CA GLU A 190 -6.65 30.68 36.13
C GLU A 190 -5.80 31.79 35.52
N ASN A 191 -6.41 32.97 35.43
CA ASN A 191 -5.75 34.22 35.12
C ASN A 191 -4.96 34.65 36.35
N GLU A 192 -3.67 34.93 36.19
CA GLU A 192 -2.96 35.80 37.12
C GLU A 192 -2.29 36.92 36.33
N HIS A 193 -2.97 38.07 36.37
CA HIS A 193 -2.39 39.39 36.22
C HIS A 193 -1.66 39.77 37.51
N GLU A 194 -0.82 40.82 37.41
CA GLU A 194 -0.10 41.53 38.49
C GLU A 194 1.27 40.96 38.84
N HIS A 195 2.33 41.74 39.06
CA HIS A 195 2.56 43.18 38.93
C HIS A 195 4.08 43.39 38.77
N LYS A 196 4.43 44.47 38.06
CA LYS A 196 5.76 45.09 37.95
C LYS A 196 6.26 45.61 39.32
N PRO A 197 7.54 45.99 39.52
CA PRO A 197 8.32 46.93 38.68
C PRO A 197 9.60 46.38 38.06
#